data_AF-A0A832GVL8-F1
#
_entry.id   AF-A0A832GVL8-F1
#
_cell.length_a   1.000
_cell.length_b   1.000
_cell.length_c   1.000
_cell.angle_alpha   90.00
_cell.angle_beta   90.00
_cell.angle_gamma   90.00
#
_symmetry.space_group_name_H-M   'P 1'
#
loop_
_entity.id
_entity.type
_entity.pdbx_description
1 polymer ?
#
loop_
_entity_poly.entity_id
_entity_poly.type
_entity_poly.pdbx_seq_one_letter_code
_entity_poly.pdbx_strand_id
1 'polypeptide(L)'
;MLLRLEEVRELFDRARAEMYVEPTAFSAEVWNGPFQFEIKEGRALARVPARLLRDPEGGPLILWYFRHNLAHLHYCPYNLKTVQTLARAAYEEARSWAHAHNAVRLFADLQVDLFYLPLKYKRAPLHIADEFASKPSGLEALRYAAYKHIYGELLHNHKLDSDTAFYG
;
A
#
# COMPACT_ATOMS: atom_id res chain seq x y z
N MET A 1 14.96 -8.26 -18.23
CA MET A 1 15.11 -9.60 -17.62
C MET A 1 13.79 -9.95 -16.97
N LEU A 2 13.26 -11.16 -17.14
CA LEU A 2 11.99 -11.57 -16.52
C LEU A 2 12.25 -11.89 -15.05
N LEU A 3 11.51 -11.26 -14.14
CA LEU A 3 11.58 -11.54 -12.71
C LEU A 3 10.84 -12.85 -12.41
N ARG A 4 11.50 -13.79 -11.73
CA ARG A 4 10.93 -15.09 -11.36
C ARG A 4 10.28 -15.04 -9.97
N LEU A 5 9.44 -16.01 -9.65
CA LEU A 5 8.75 -16.06 -8.34
C LEU A 5 9.73 -16.30 -7.18
N GLU A 6 10.85 -16.97 -7.43
CA GLU A 6 11.93 -17.12 -6.46
C GLU A 6 12.53 -15.76 -6.11
N GLU A 7 12.73 -14.89 -7.10
CA GLU A 7 13.21 -13.51 -6.88
C GLU A 7 12.16 -12.67 -6.14
N VAL A 8 10.86 -12.86 -6.40
CA VAL A 8 9.78 -12.24 -5.60
C VAL A 8 9.89 -12.65 -4.13
N ARG A 9 10.17 -13.92 -3.84
CA ARG A 9 10.38 -14.41 -2.46
C ARG A 9 11.58 -13.74 -1.81
N GLU A 10 12.68 -13.58 -2.53
CA GLU A 10 13.86 -12.86 -2.01
C GLU A 10 13.54 -11.38 -1.69
N LEU A 11 12.72 -10.72 -2.53
CA LEU A 11 12.24 -9.37 -2.26
C LEU A 11 11.36 -9.31 -1.01
N PHE A 12 10.48 -10.31 -0.81
CA PHE A 12 9.67 -10.42 0.40
C PHE A 12 10.55 -10.61 1.64
N ASP A 13 11.48 -11.55 1.61
CA ASP A 13 12.38 -11.85 2.74
C ASP A 13 13.25 -10.65 3.10
N ARG A 14 13.71 -9.91 2.09
CA ARG A 14 14.39 -8.63 2.28
C ARG A 14 13.49 -7.61 2.97
N ALA A 15 12.29 -7.35 2.45
CA ALA A 15 11.37 -6.38 3.05
C ALA A 15 11.01 -6.76 4.49
N ARG A 16 10.80 -8.05 4.76
CA ARG A 16 10.55 -8.61 6.09
C ARG A 16 11.70 -8.33 7.05
N ALA A 17 12.94 -8.62 6.64
CA ALA A 17 14.12 -8.33 7.44
C ALA A 17 14.27 -6.83 7.70
N GLU A 18 14.07 -5.98 6.67
CA GLU A 18 14.12 -4.53 6.81
C GLU A 18 13.02 -3.98 7.74
N MET A 19 11.85 -4.64 7.80
CA MET A 19 10.73 -4.28 8.68
C MET A 19 10.75 -4.99 10.03
N TYR A 20 11.79 -5.75 10.37
CA TYR A 20 11.87 -6.50 11.63
C TYR A 20 10.63 -7.37 11.89
N VAL A 21 10.02 -7.92 10.84
CA VAL A 21 8.86 -8.81 10.94
C VAL A 21 9.36 -10.24 11.14
N GLU A 22 8.71 -10.98 12.04
CA GLU A 22 9.06 -12.37 12.34
C GLU A 22 9.00 -13.27 11.08
N PRO A 23 9.79 -14.36 11.04
CA PRO A 23 9.75 -15.30 9.92
C PRO A 23 8.31 -15.75 9.62
N THR A 24 7.85 -15.49 8.40
CA THR A 24 6.48 -15.73 7.96
C THR A 24 6.52 -16.56 6.69
N ALA A 25 5.74 -17.65 6.63
CA ALA A 25 5.66 -18.45 5.43
C ALA A 25 5.09 -17.60 4.28
N PHE A 26 5.74 -17.64 3.11
CA PHE A 26 5.37 -16.81 1.96
C PHE A 26 5.06 -17.65 0.73
N SER A 27 4.01 -17.26 0.00
CA SER A 27 3.70 -17.75 -1.34
C SER A 27 3.35 -16.60 -2.26
N ALA A 28 3.74 -16.72 -3.53
CA ALA A 28 3.39 -15.77 -4.58
C ALA A 28 2.75 -16.50 -5.75
N GLU A 29 1.71 -15.94 -6.33
CA GLU A 29 1.11 -16.40 -7.58
C GLU A 29 1.04 -15.26 -8.60
N VAL A 30 1.09 -15.62 -9.89
CA VAL A 30 0.96 -14.66 -10.99
C VAL A 30 -0.49 -14.53 -11.37
N TRP A 31 -0.97 -13.30 -11.55
CA TRP A 31 -2.34 -13.06 -11.98
C TRP A 31 -2.49 -11.80 -12.84
N ASN A 32 -3.69 -11.61 -13.39
CA ASN A 32 -4.05 -10.47 -14.23
C ASN A 32 -4.92 -9.49 -13.42
N GLY A 33 -4.27 -8.73 -12.53
CA GLY A 33 -4.90 -7.74 -11.66
C GLY A 33 -3.88 -6.77 -11.07
N PRO A 34 -4.28 -5.94 -10.09
CA PRO A 34 -3.34 -5.11 -9.31
C PRO A 34 -2.43 -5.96 -8.42
N PHE A 35 -1.43 -5.37 -7.77
CA PHE A 35 -0.71 -6.10 -6.74
C PHE A 35 -1.64 -6.34 -5.54
N GLN A 36 -1.66 -7.55 -5.00
CA GLN A 36 -2.39 -7.88 -3.76
C GLN A 36 -1.45 -8.57 -2.78
N PHE A 37 -1.60 -8.23 -1.51
CA PHE A 37 -0.89 -8.86 -0.42
C PHE A 37 -1.82 -9.03 0.78
N GLU A 38 -1.81 -10.21 1.34
CA GLU A 38 -2.55 -10.51 2.56
C GLU A 38 -1.74 -11.41 3.48
N ILE A 39 -1.96 -11.25 4.79
CA ILE A 39 -1.45 -12.17 5.79
C ILE A 39 -2.64 -12.81 6.48
N LYS A 40 -2.76 -14.12 6.34
CA LYS A 40 -3.83 -14.92 6.92
C LYS A 40 -3.23 -16.13 7.62
N GLU A 41 -3.62 -16.35 8.88
CA GLU A 41 -3.19 -17.52 9.66
C GLU A 41 -1.65 -17.70 9.69
N GLY A 42 -0.90 -16.59 9.79
CA GLY A 42 0.57 -16.61 9.80
C GLY A 42 1.23 -16.93 8.46
N ARG A 43 0.48 -16.88 7.35
CA ARG A 43 1.00 -17.03 5.98
C ARG A 43 0.78 -15.76 5.18
N ALA A 44 1.84 -15.29 4.54
CA ALA A 44 1.82 -14.18 3.60
C ALA A 44 1.56 -14.71 2.17
N LEU A 45 0.50 -14.20 1.53
CA LEU A 45 0.19 -14.49 0.13
C LEU A 45 0.30 -13.20 -0.67
N ALA A 46 1.04 -13.25 -1.78
CA ALA A 46 1.07 -12.19 -2.77
C ALA A 46 0.49 -12.66 -4.10
N ARG A 47 -0.36 -11.82 -4.71
CA ARG A 47 -0.74 -11.98 -6.11
C ARG A 47 -0.05 -10.89 -6.92
N VAL A 48 0.90 -11.32 -7.74
CA VAL A 48 1.79 -10.43 -8.49
C VAL A 48 1.28 -10.24 -9.93
N PRO A 49 1.05 -9.00 -10.37
CA PRO A 49 0.67 -8.71 -11.74
C PRO A 49 1.71 -9.24 -12.73
N ALA A 50 1.28 -9.99 -13.75
CA ALA A 50 2.19 -10.52 -14.77
C ALA A 50 3.01 -9.42 -15.47
N ARG A 51 2.48 -8.19 -15.55
CA ARG A 51 3.19 -7.02 -16.10
C ARG A 51 4.41 -6.61 -15.26
N LEU A 52 4.35 -6.67 -13.93
CA LEU A 52 5.50 -6.34 -13.07
C LEU A 52 6.63 -7.33 -13.24
N LEU A 53 6.34 -8.60 -13.49
CA LEU A 53 7.40 -9.60 -13.72
C LEU A 53 8.15 -9.38 -15.04
N ARG A 54 7.56 -8.65 -15.98
CA ARG A 54 8.16 -8.33 -17.30
C ARG A 54 8.82 -6.95 -17.33
N ASP A 55 8.50 -6.10 -16.37
CA ASP A 55 8.99 -4.74 -16.27
C ASP A 55 10.38 -4.70 -15.63
N PRO A 56 11.38 -4.03 -16.24
CA PRO A 56 12.67 -3.79 -15.60
C PRO A 56 12.58 -3.17 -14.20
N GLU A 57 11.58 -2.31 -13.95
CA GLU A 57 11.34 -1.67 -12.66
C GLU A 57 10.44 -2.50 -11.72
N GLY A 58 9.96 -3.66 -12.19
CA GLY A 58 9.03 -4.49 -11.43
C GLY A 58 9.58 -5.01 -10.11
N GLY A 59 10.88 -5.36 -10.06
CA GLY A 59 11.55 -5.79 -8.83
C GLY A 59 11.54 -4.68 -7.76
N PRO A 60 12.08 -3.48 -8.06
CA PRO A 60 11.95 -2.31 -7.18
C PRO A 60 10.51 -2.04 -6.73
N LEU A 61 9.52 -2.05 -7.63
CA LEU A 61 8.10 -1.81 -7.30
C LEU A 61 7.55 -2.85 -6.32
N ILE A 62 7.76 -4.15 -6.60
CA ILE A 62 7.31 -5.26 -5.74
C ILE A 62 7.95 -5.18 -4.35
N LEU A 63 9.23 -4.80 -4.26
CA LEU A 63 9.90 -4.62 -2.97
C LEU A 63 9.23 -3.52 -2.13
N TRP A 64 8.83 -2.42 -2.77
CA TRP A 64 8.12 -1.34 -2.10
C TRP A 64 6.72 -1.71 -1.69
N TYR A 65 6.02 -2.50 -2.50
CA TYR A 65 4.76 -3.12 -2.11
C TYR A 65 4.89 -3.93 -0.81
N PHE A 66 5.92 -4.77 -0.70
CA PHE A 66 6.15 -5.51 0.54
C PHE A 66 6.49 -4.59 1.71
N ARG A 67 7.33 -3.56 1.51
CA ARG A 67 7.64 -2.59 2.55
C ARG A 67 6.40 -1.88 3.08
N HIS A 68 5.52 -1.43 2.20
CA HIS A 68 4.26 -0.80 2.58
C HIS A 68 3.39 -1.74 3.41
N ASN A 69 3.12 -2.95 2.89
CA ASN A 69 2.24 -3.89 3.56
C ASN A 69 2.80 -4.39 4.90
N LEU A 70 4.10 -4.64 4.97
CA LEU A 70 4.76 -5.07 6.21
C LEU A 70 4.97 -3.91 7.19
N ALA A 71 5.02 -2.66 6.72
CA ALA A 71 5.01 -1.51 7.61
C ALA A 71 3.72 -1.47 8.43
N HIS A 72 2.56 -1.81 7.89
CA HIS A 72 1.32 -1.89 8.68
C HIS A 72 1.36 -2.93 9.81
N LEU A 73 2.24 -3.94 9.72
CA LEU A 73 2.45 -4.90 10.80
C LEU A 73 3.47 -4.41 11.84
N HIS A 74 4.59 -3.87 11.38
CA HIS A 74 5.69 -3.44 12.23
C HIS A 74 5.47 -2.04 12.80
N TYR A 75 5.25 -1.10 11.89
CA TYR A 75 4.86 0.27 12.16
C TYR A 75 3.33 0.33 12.17
N CYS A 76 2.72 -0.40 13.10
CA CYS A 76 1.37 -0.03 13.50
C CYS A 76 1.53 1.06 14.56
N PRO A 77 1.43 2.37 14.23
CA PRO A 77 1.47 3.43 15.24
C PRO A 77 0.33 3.29 16.26
N TYR A 78 -0.61 2.37 16.03
CA TYR A 78 -1.84 2.18 16.76
C TYR A 78 -1.97 0.72 17.19
N ASN A 79 -1.99 0.46 18.50
CA ASN A 79 -2.51 -0.82 18.96
C ASN A 79 -4.01 -0.95 18.60
N LEU A 80 -4.58 -2.15 18.73
CA LEU A 80 -5.99 -2.40 18.40
C LEU A 80 -6.94 -1.41 19.08
N LYS A 81 -6.62 -1.00 20.33
CA LYS A 81 -7.39 -0.01 21.07
C LYS A 81 -7.34 1.35 20.40
N THR A 82 -6.18 1.82 19.94
CA THR A 82 -6.06 3.09 19.23
C THR A 82 -6.79 3.06 17.88
N VAL A 83 -6.71 1.96 17.12
CA VAL A 83 -7.50 1.78 15.89
C VAL A 83 -9.00 1.89 16.19
N GLN A 84 -9.48 1.24 17.25
CA GLN A 84 -10.88 1.32 17.68
C GLN A 84 -11.27 2.74 18.12
N THR A 85 -10.39 3.47 18.81
CA THR A 85 -10.62 4.86 19.20
C THR A 85 -10.74 5.77 17.97
N LEU A 86 -9.82 5.64 17.01
CA LEU A 86 -9.88 6.41 15.75
C LEU A 86 -11.16 6.10 14.96
N ALA A 87 -11.56 4.82 14.89
CA ALA A 87 -12.79 4.42 14.22
C ALA A 87 -14.03 4.98 14.93
N ARG A 88 -14.05 5.01 16.27
CA ARG A 88 -15.15 5.64 17.04
C ARG A 88 -15.23 7.14 16.79
N ALA A 89 -14.10 7.84 16.80
CA ALA A 89 -14.06 9.27 16.51
C ALA A 89 -14.57 9.55 15.08
N ALA A 90 -14.13 8.78 14.09
CA ALA A 90 -14.62 8.92 12.72
C ALA A 90 -16.13 8.58 12.60
N TYR A 91 -16.64 7.65 13.41
CA TYR A 91 -18.07 7.33 13.48
C TYR A 91 -18.88 8.48 14.09
N GLU A 92 -18.35 9.20 15.07
CA GLU A 92 -19.04 10.35 15.67
C GLU A 92 -19.32 11.47 14.65
N GLU A 93 -18.42 11.62 13.67
CA GLU A 93 -18.57 12.56 12.55
C GLU A 93 -19.44 11.99 11.41
N ALA A 94 -19.11 10.80 10.90
CA ALA A 94 -19.74 10.25 9.70
C ALA A 94 -21.04 9.48 9.97
N ARG A 95 -21.32 9.15 11.24
CA ARG A 95 -22.44 8.30 11.70
C ARG A 95 -22.60 7.01 10.90
N SER A 96 -21.48 6.46 10.44
CA SER A 96 -21.44 5.26 9.60
C SER A 96 -20.14 4.50 9.84
N TRP A 97 -20.25 3.25 10.28
CA TRP A 97 -19.08 2.40 10.53
C TRP A 97 -18.30 2.08 9.25
N ALA A 98 -18.98 1.98 8.10
CA ALA A 98 -18.31 1.79 6.82
C ALA A 98 -17.39 2.97 6.49
N HIS A 99 -17.89 4.20 6.61
CA HIS A 99 -17.09 5.41 6.39
C HIS A 99 -15.99 5.56 7.45
N ALA A 100 -16.28 5.25 8.72
CA ALA A 100 -15.30 5.31 9.79
C ALA A 100 -14.11 4.36 9.54
N HIS A 101 -14.37 3.10 9.18
CA HIS A 101 -13.30 2.16 8.84
C HIS A 101 -12.51 2.57 7.60
N ASN A 102 -13.20 3.11 6.58
CA ASN A 102 -12.55 3.64 5.38
C ASN A 102 -11.62 4.82 5.71
N ALA A 103 -12.05 5.74 6.58
CA ALA A 103 -11.24 6.87 7.02
C ALA A 103 -9.99 6.40 7.77
N VAL A 104 -10.12 5.43 8.68
CA VAL A 104 -8.99 4.85 9.42
C VAL A 104 -8.02 4.13 8.48
N ARG A 105 -8.54 3.37 7.51
CA ARG A 105 -7.70 2.72 6.49
C ARG A 105 -6.91 3.74 5.66
N LEU A 106 -7.60 4.76 5.14
CA LEU A 106 -6.95 5.83 4.37
C LEU A 106 -5.86 6.52 5.19
N PHE A 107 -6.19 6.88 6.43
CA PHE A 107 -5.23 7.50 7.33
C PHE A 107 -4.01 6.61 7.60
N ALA A 108 -4.20 5.32 7.83
CA ALA A 108 -3.11 4.38 8.04
C ALA A 108 -2.19 4.29 6.81
N ASP A 109 -2.74 4.17 5.60
CA ASP A 109 -1.96 4.13 4.35
C ASP A 109 -1.14 5.41 4.17
N LEU A 110 -1.75 6.57 4.39
CA LEU A 110 -1.08 7.87 4.29
C LEU A 110 0.02 8.02 5.34
N GLN A 111 -0.17 7.53 6.57
CA GLN A 111 0.87 7.54 7.60
C GLN A 111 2.09 6.71 7.18
N VAL A 112 1.87 5.55 6.56
CA VAL A 112 2.97 4.71 6.06
C VAL A 112 3.71 5.38 4.91
N ASP A 113 2.98 5.87 3.91
CA ASP A 113 3.57 6.29 2.64
C ASP A 113 4.03 7.76 2.61
N LEU A 114 3.44 8.63 3.42
CA LEU A 114 3.83 10.04 3.48
C LEU A 114 4.84 10.31 4.60
N PHE A 115 4.88 9.47 5.63
CA PHE A 115 5.74 9.69 6.81
C PHE A 115 6.72 8.55 7.02
N TYR A 116 6.25 7.36 7.38
CA TYR A 116 7.15 6.30 7.86
C TYR A 116 8.19 5.87 6.82
N LEU A 117 7.75 5.46 5.63
CA LEU A 117 8.67 4.97 4.62
C LEU A 117 9.60 6.07 4.08
N PRO A 118 9.13 7.30 3.77
CA PRO A 118 10.02 8.40 3.40
C PRO A 118 11.04 8.72 4.48
N LEU A 119 10.66 8.72 5.76
CA LEU A 119 11.60 8.98 6.86
C LEU A 119 12.64 7.88 7.01
N LYS A 120 12.25 6.62 6.84
CA LYS A 120 13.13 5.44 6.94
C LYS A 120 14.10 5.32 5.78
N TYR A 121 13.63 5.51 4.55
CA TYR A 121 14.43 5.27 3.33
C TYR A 121 14.94 6.54 2.65
N LYS A 122 14.51 7.73 3.08
CA LYS A 122 14.88 9.03 2.50
C LYS A 122 14.52 9.16 1.02
N ARG A 123 13.41 8.54 0.61
CA ARG A 123 12.92 8.53 -0.78
C ARG A 123 11.42 8.24 -0.82
N ALA A 124 10.77 8.63 -1.91
CA ALA A 124 9.37 8.35 -2.13
C ALA A 124 9.09 6.84 -2.26
N PRO A 125 7.91 6.35 -1.83
CA PRO A 125 7.51 4.96 -2.01
C PRO A 125 7.22 4.63 -3.47
N LEU A 126 8.05 3.78 -4.08
CA LEU A 126 7.97 3.54 -5.52
C LEU A 126 6.71 2.78 -5.94
N HIS A 127 6.09 1.97 -5.05
CA HIS A 127 4.86 1.24 -5.40
C HIS A 127 3.72 2.17 -5.81
N ILE A 128 3.75 3.45 -5.40
CA ILE A 128 2.77 4.48 -5.77
C ILE A 128 2.75 4.72 -7.29
N ALA A 129 3.88 4.55 -7.97
CA ALA A 129 3.95 4.64 -9.43
C ALA A 129 3.12 3.54 -10.13
N ASP A 130 2.86 2.44 -9.42
CA ASP A 130 2.13 1.28 -9.94
C ASP A 130 0.70 1.15 -9.39
N GLU A 131 0.48 1.59 -8.15
CA GLU A 131 -0.77 1.39 -7.39
C GLU A 131 -2.00 1.91 -8.13
N PHE A 132 -1.82 2.97 -8.90
CA PHE A 132 -2.85 3.61 -9.70
C PHE A 132 -2.62 3.40 -11.20
N ALA A 133 -2.11 2.24 -11.60
CA ALA A 133 -1.99 1.88 -13.02
C ALA A 133 -3.36 1.96 -13.73
N SER A 134 -4.42 1.53 -13.04
CA SER A 134 -5.81 1.69 -13.46
C SER A 134 -6.42 2.95 -12.84
N LYS A 135 -7.40 3.56 -13.54
CA LYS A 135 -8.10 4.75 -13.02
C LYS A 135 -8.75 4.43 -11.66
N PRO A 136 -8.40 5.15 -10.58
CA PRO A 136 -8.99 4.93 -9.27
C PRO A 136 -10.45 5.39 -9.21
N SER A 137 -11.24 4.76 -8.33
CA SER A 137 -12.64 5.09 -8.10
C SER A 137 -13.01 4.94 -6.62
N GLY A 138 -14.10 5.60 -6.20
CA GLY A 138 -14.54 5.56 -4.80
C GLY A 138 -13.46 6.04 -3.82
N LEU A 139 -13.22 5.27 -2.76
CA LEU A 139 -12.20 5.60 -1.74
C LEU A 139 -10.79 5.71 -2.34
N GLU A 140 -10.49 4.90 -3.36
CA GLU A 140 -9.18 4.93 -4.02
C GLU A 140 -8.93 6.25 -4.76
N ALA A 141 -9.99 6.94 -5.20
CA ALA A 141 -9.86 8.24 -5.84
C ALA A 141 -9.45 9.33 -4.85
N LEU A 142 -9.94 9.25 -3.60
CA LEU A 142 -9.51 10.13 -2.50
C LEU A 142 -8.05 9.85 -2.14
N ARG A 143 -7.68 8.57 -2.03
CA ARG A 143 -6.29 8.16 -1.76
C ARG A 143 -5.34 8.64 -2.86
N TYR A 144 -5.73 8.48 -4.12
CA TYR A 144 -4.99 9.00 -5.27
C TYR A 144 -4.86 10.52 -5.25
N ALA A 145 -5.91 11.28 -4.90
CA ALA A 145 -5.84 12.73 -4.80
C ALA A 145 -4.76 13.20 -3.81
N ALA A 146 -4.74 12.60 -2.62
CA ALA A 146 -3.73 12.87 -1.60
C ALA A 146 -2.31 12.54 -2.09
N TYR A 147 -2.12 11.38 -2.73
CA TYR A 147 -0.81 11.02 -3.29
C TYR A 147 -0.41 11.92 -4.46
N LYS A 148 -1.34 12.36 -5.30
CA LYS A 148 -1.06 13.25 -6.43
C LYS A 148 -0.55 14.61 -5.97
N HIS A 149 -1.07 15.14 -4.86
CA HIS A 149 -0.59 16.40 -4.28
C HIS A 149 0.89 16.34 -3.89
N ILE A 150 1.34 15.21 -3.35
CA ILE A 150 2.69 15.08 -2.77
C ILE A 150 3.68 14.47 -3.77
N TYR A 151 3.25 13.47 -4.53
CA TYR A 151 4.08 12.64 -5.41
C TYR A 151 3.65 12.73 -6.88
N GLY A 152 2.98 13.79 -7.31
CA GLY A 152 2.36 13.89 -8.65
C GLY A 152 3.23 13.45 -9.82
N GLU A 153 4.54 13.71 -9.78
CA GLU A 153 5.52 13.30 -10.81
C GLU A 153 5.71 11.77 -10.93
N LEU A 154 5.38 11.01 -9.89
CA LEU A 154 5.48 9.54 -9.88
C LEU A 154 4.19 8.87 -10.35
N LEU A 155 3.05 9.56 -10.31
CA LEU A 155 1.75 8.97 -10.59
C LEU A 155 1.35 9.10 -12.05
N HIS A 156 0.64 8.10 -12.55
CA HIS A 156 -0.09 8.22 -13.80
C HIS A 156 -1.13 9.35 -13.69
N ASN A 157 -1.24 10.16 -14.74
CA ASN A 157 -2.18 11.28 -14.73
C ASN A 157 -3.60 10.80 -15.06
N HIS A 158 -4.41 10.60 -14.02
CA HIS A 158 -5.83 10.31 -14.12
C HIS A 158 -6.64 11.58 -13.89
N LYS A 159 -7.71 11.74 -14.68
CA LYS A 159 -8.71 12.80 -14.46
C LYS A 159 -9.61 12.40 -13.28
N LEU A 160 -9.60 13.23 -12.25
CA LEU A 160 -10.50 13.15 -11.11
C LEU A 160 -11.76 13.99 -11.33
N ASP A 161 -12.83 13.61 -10.65
CA ASP A 161 -14.03 14.44 -10.54
C ASP A 161 -13.72 15.67 -9.67
N SER A 162 -14.38 16.79 -9.94
CA SER A 162 -14.13 18.09 -9.27
C SER A 162 -14.14 17.96 -7.74
N ASP A 163 -15.10 17.19 -7.23
CA ASP A 163 -15.35 17.08 -5.80
C ASP A 163 -14.26 16.26 -5.10
N THR A 164 -13.59 15.36 -5.83
CA THR A 164 -12.47 14.57 -5.31
C THR A 164 -11.14 15.29 -5.48
N ALA A 165 -10.99 16.06 -6.57
CA ALA A 165 -9.76 16.79 -6.87
C ALA A 165 -9.40 17.82 -5.78
N PHE A 166 -10.38 18.36 -5.06
CA PHE A 166 -10.16 19.32 -3.97
C PHE A 166 -9.42 18.73 -2.76
N TYR A 167 -9.45 17.41 -2.57
CA TYR A 167 -8.79 16.74 -1.44
C TYR A 167 -7.31 16.44 -1.69
N GLY A 168 -6.77 16.90 -2.83
CA GLY A 168 -5.34 16.89 -3.16
C GLY A 168 -4.65 18.12 -2.64
#